data_AF-A0A8B4CXC1-F1
#
_entry.id   AF-A0A8B4CXC1-F1
#
_cell.length_a   1.000
_cell.length_b   1.000
_cell.length_c   1.000
_cell.angle_alpha   90.00
_cell.angle_beta   90.00
_cell.angle_gamma   90.00
#
_symmetry.space_group_name_H-M   'P 1'
#
loop_
_entity.id
_entity.type
_entity.pdbx_description
1 polymer ?
#
loop_
_entity_poly.entity_id
_entity_poly.type
_entity_poly.pdbx_seq_one_letter_code
_entity_poly.pdbx_strand_id
1 'polypeptide(L)'
;MSIEHILIGKHHGGSDYWRTPFLLFKNLHREFIFSLDGAATEHDTLLPRFTDDISRQSWVSEKVFCNPPYSDIPSFLLKASEADLVAFLIPHRANTSYWLRHIYSNNHCHEIRILHRAVKYLPPAGHNRLTIRSPFPSAVVVFKKEPRKHEITQMVCCADTLLPLTIINRGGLRGRPTIYPPETLDSFIKLYRQGKPIKCIADALRMPLSTSYRIAQRLS
;
A
#
# COMPACT_ATOMS: atom_id res chain seq x y z
N MET A 1 5.12 3.84 -21.90
CA MET A 1 5.57 4.11 -20.52
C MET A 1 4.43 3.80 -19.59
N SER A 2 4.49 2.68 -18.88
CA SER A 2 3.51 2.38 -17.82
C SER A 2 3.71 3.41 -16.71
N ILE A 3 2.62 4.07 -16.30
CA ILE A 3 2.63 4.93 -15.11
C ILE A 3 2.68 4.00 -13.90
N GLU A 4 3.86 3.44 -13.63
CA GLU A 4 4.12 2.58 -12.46
C GLU A 4 4.38 3.38 -11.19
N HIS A 5 4.54 4.70 -11.31
CA HIS A 5 4.92 5.58 -10.20
C HIS A 5 3.75 6.40 -9.67
N ILE A 6 3.73 6.55 -8.36
CA ILE A 6 2.86 7.50 -7.66
C ILE A 6 3.42 8.89 -7.90
N LEU A 7 2.65 9.70 -8.59
CA LEU A 7 2.95 11.10 -8.87
C LEU A 7 2.43 11.99 -7.73
N ILE A 8 3.04 11.86 -6.53
CA ILE A 8 2.80 12.69 -5.34
C ILE A 8 4.17 13.03 -4.69
N GLY A 9 4.25 14.11 -3.92
CA GLY A 9 5.46 14.49 -3.19
C GLY A 9 6.34 15.42 -4.04
N LYS A 10 7.66 15.30 -3.89
CA LYS A 10 8.63 16.20 -4.54
C LYS A 10 8.51 16.28 -6.06
N HIS A 11 8.08 15.21 -6.73
CA HIS A 11 7.93 15.17 -8.19
C HIS A 11 6.83 16.08 -8.75
N HIS A 12 5.97 16.65 -7.90
CA HIS A 12 4.91 17.60 -8.28
C HIS A 12 5.00 18.93 -7.54
N GLY A 13 6.21 19.33 -7.12
CA GLY A 13 6.42 20.53 -6.33
C GLY A 13 5.90 20.43 -4.88
N GLY A 14 5.56 19.21 -4.43
CA GLY A 14 5.23 18.91 -3.04
C GLY A 14 6.48 18.68 -2.18
N SER A 15 6.25 18.25 -0.94
CA SER A 15 7.31 17.84 -0.01
C SER A 15 7.16 16.36 0.31
N ASP A 16 8.28 15.69 0.59
CA ASP A 16 8.29 14.31 1.10
C ASP A 16 8.36 14.27 2.64
N TYR A 17 8.52 15.42 3.30
CA TYR A 17 8.69 15.55 4.75
C TYR A 17 7.39 15.96 5.47
N TRP A 18 6.23 15.59 4.90
CA TRP A 18 4.95 15.82 5.58
C TRP A 18 4.84 14.90 6.79
N ARG A 19 4.62 15.50 7.97
CA ARG A 19 4.62 14.78 9.24
C ARG A 19 3.24 14.24 9.58
N THR A 20 3.21 13.12 10.30
CA THR A 20 1.98 12.41 10.68
C THR A 20 1.20 13.18 11.76
N PRO A 21 -0.14 13.29 11.67
CA PRO A 21 -0.94 13.82 12.76
C PRO A 21 -0.83 12.96 14.02
N PHE A 22 -0.45 13.57 15.15
CA PHE A 22 -0.14 12.83 16.38
C PHE A 22 -1.27 11.94 16.89
N LEU A 23 -2.53 12.37 16.80
CA LEU A 23 -3.67 11.58 17.26
C LEU A 23 -3.88 10.30 16.43
N LEU A 24 -3.68 10.38 15.11
CA LEU A 24 -3.72 9.23 14.20
C LEU A 24 -2.63 8.23 14.60
N PHE A 25 -1.38 8.68 14.73
CA PHE A 25 -0.27 7.84 15.16
C PHE A 25 -0.52 7.21 16.54
N LYS A 26 -0.92 8.01 17.52
CA LYS A 26 -1.16 7.57 18.90
C LYS A 26 -2.20 6.44 18.96
N ASN A 27 -3.26 6.52 18.17
CA ASN A 27 -4.29 5.48 18.14
C ASN A 27 -3.79 4.18 17.47
N LEU A 28 -2.99 4.27 16.39
CA LEU A 28 -2.33 3.07 15.84
C LEU A 28 -1.31 2.48 16.82
N HIS A 29 -0.51 3.32 17.47
CA HIS A 29 0.52 2.86 18.40
C HIS A 29 -0.08 2.21 19.65
N ARG A 30 -1.22 2.69 20.14
CA ARG A 30 -1.99 2.02 21.21
C ARG A 30 -2.44 0.62 20.82
N GLU A 31 -2.77 0.41 19.55
CA GLU A 31 -3.24 -0.88 19.06
C GLU A 31 -2.09 -1.85 18.76
N PHE A 32 -1.07 -1.37 18.06
CA PHE A 32 -0.02 -2.24 17.53
C PHE A 32 1.27 -2.26 18.35
N ILE A 33 1.49 -1.23 19.17
CA ILE A 33 2.67 -1.07 20.04
C ILE A 33 3.95 -1.13 19.19
N PHE A 34 4.10 -0.15 18.30
CA PHE A 34 5.24 -0.06 17.38
C PHE A 34 6.57 0.13 18.12
N SER A 35 7.63 -0.51 17.63
CA SER A 35 9.00 -0.41 18.14
C SER A 35 9.90 0.48 17.28
N LEU A 36 9.50 0.78 16.03
CA LEU A 36 10.28 1.56 15.07
C LEU A 36 9.40 2.53 14.27
N ASP A 37 9.86 3.77 14.13
CA ASP A 37 9.37 4.71 13.11
C ASP A 37 10.18 4.52 11.82
N GLY A 38 9.56 3.93 10.81
CA GLY A 38 10.22 3.40 9.62
C GLY A 38 10.56 4.42 8.55
N ALA A 39 10.14 5.68 8.72
CA ALA A 39 10.40 6.77 7.78
C ALA A 39 10.35 8.11 8.50
N ALA A 40 11.36 8.38 9.31
CA ALA A 40 11.45 9.62 10.08
C ALA A 40 12.89 10.09 10.25
N THR A 41 13.05 11.37 10.56
CA THR A 41 14.28 12.05 10.93
C THR A 41 14.32 12.30 12.44
N GLU A 42 15.47 12.75 12.94
CA GLU A 42 15.60 13.18 14.34
C GLU A 42 14.66 14.33 14.74
N HIS A 43 14.15 15.10 13.76
CA HIS A 43 13.30 16.27 14.00
C HIS A 43 11.80 15.96 13.99
N ASP A 44 11.40 14.81 13.44
CA ASP A 44 9.99 14.47 13.24
C ASP A 44 9.60 13.04 13.63
N THR A 45 10.54 12.29 14.20
CA THR A 45 10.27 10.96 14.75
C THR A 45 9.14 10.95 15.78
N LEU A 46 8.30 9.92 15.71
CA LEU A 46 7.22 9.64 16.66
C LEU A 46 7.63 8.62 17.72
N LEU A 47 8.80 7.98 17.57
CA LEU A 47 9.33 6.95 18.47
C LEU A 47 10.82 7.22 18.80
N PRO A 48 11.33 6.73 19.93
CA PRO A 48 12.76 6.86 20.26
C PRO A 48 13.67 6.20 19.23
N ARG A 49 13.20 5.11 18.60
CA ARG A 49 13.91 4.40 17.53
C ARG A 49 13.25 4.71 16.20
N PHE A 50 14.06 5.18 15.24
CA PHE A 50 13.61 5.60 13.92
C PHE A 50 14.69 5.36 12.86
N THR A 51 14.31 5.50 11.59
CA THR A 51 15.26 5.52 10.47
C THR A 51 14.85 6.52 9.40
N ASP A 52 15.84 7.24 8.85
CA ASP A 52 15.75 8.06 7.65
C ASP A 52 16.33 7.35 6.41
N ASP A 53 17.03 6.22 6.60
CA ASP A 53 17.61 5.39 5.56
C ASP A 53 17.01 3.97 5.59
N ILE A 54 16.02 3.77 4.72
CA ILE A 54 15.31 2.50 4.60
C ILE A 54 16.19 1.36 4.07
N SER A 55 17.28 1.69 3.36
CA SER A 55 18.19 0.69 2.78
C SER A 55 19.13 0.06 3.81
N ARG A 56 19.40 0.78 4.91
CA ARG A 56 20.34 0.35 5.96
C ARG A 56 19.68 -0.13 7.24
N GLN A 57 18.40 0.13 7.44
CA GLN A 57 17.68 -0.30 8.64
C GLN A 57 16.93 -1.61 8.42
N SER A 58 17.29 -2.68 9.13
CA SER A 58 16.48 -3.90 9.17
C SER A 58 15.16 -3.67 9.92
N TRP A 59 14.10 -4.31 9.43
CA TRP A 59 12.78 -4.39 10.05
C TRP A 59 12.52 -5.78 10.67
N VAL A 60 13.47 -6.71 10.62
CA VAL A 60 13.31 -8.04 11.23
C VAL A 60 13.00 -7.89 12.73
N SER A 61 11.97 -8.59 13.18
CA SER A 61 11.51 -8.58 14.57
C SER A 61 11.01 -7.20 15.07
N GLU A 62 10.68 -6.30 14.15
CA GLU A 62 10.12 -4.99 14.47
C GLU A 62 8.62 -4.93 14.20
N LYS A 63 7.93 -4.10 14.99
CA LYS A 63 6.61 -3.58 14.66
C LYS A 63 6.76 -2.14 14.22
N VAL A 64 6.47 -1.86 12.95
CA VAL A 64 6.86 -0.61 12.31
C VAL A 64 5.64 0.27 12.03
N PHE A 65 5.72 1.54 12.39
CA PHE A 65 4.87 2.57 11.79
C PHE A 65 5.64 3.21 10.64
N CYS A 66 5.01 3.44 9.49
CA CYS A 66 5.70 4.04 8.35
C CYS A 66 4.80 5.04 7.62
N ASN A 67 5.20 6.31 7.62
CA ASN A 67 4.67 7.35 6.74
C ASN A 67 5.76 7.71 5.71
N PRO A 68 5.91 6.92 4.64
CA PRO A 68 7.06 7.01 3.74
C PRO A 68 7.04 8.31 2.92
N PRO A 69 8.20 8.73 2.36
CA PRO A 69 8.23 9.73 1.32
C PRO A 69 7.33 9.30 0.15
N TYR A 70 6.35 10.14 -0.21
CA TYR A 70 5.34 9.76 -1.21
C TYR A 70 5.88 9.59 -2.62
N SER A 71 7.08 10.10 -2.88
CA SER A 71 7.83 9.87 -4.10
C SER A 71 8.42 8.46 -4.22
N ASP A 72 8.54 7.70 -3.12
CA ASP A 72 9.24 6.41 -3.07
C ASP A 72 8.53 5.34 -2.24
N ILE A 73 7.19 5.36 -2.21
CA ILE A 73 6.38 4.34 -1.50
C ILE A 73 6.74 2.89 -1.86
N PRO A 74 6.99 2.52 -3.15
CA PRO A 74 7.26 1.13 -3.51
C PRO A 74 8.48 0.52 -2.78
N SER A 75 9.55 1.29 -2.58
CA SER A 75 10.77 0.80 -1.91
C SER A 75 10.50 0.39 -0.45
N PHE A 76 9.61 1.10 0.23
CA PHE A 76 9.20 0.78 1.61
C PHE A 76 8.26 -0.42 1.65
N LEU A 77 7.31 -0.51 0.71
CA LEU A 77 6.38 -1.65 0.64
C LEU A 77 7.10 -2.99 0.40
N LEU A 78 8.25 -2.99 -0.27
CA LEU A 78 9.06 -4.20 -0.46
C LEU A 78 9.61 -4.77 0.86
N LYS A 79 9.76 -3.95 1.90
CA LYS A 79 10.21 -4.40 3.23
C LYS A 79 9.09 -4.89 4.13
N ALA A 80 7.83 -4.78 3.69
CA ALA A 80 6.68 -5.05 4.55
C ALA A 80 6.67 -6.48 5.13
N SER A 81 7.16 -7.47 4.38
CA SER A 81 7.22 -8.87 4.81
C SER A 81 8.42 -9.19 5.73
N GLU A 82 9.37 -8.26 5.89
CA GLU A 82 10.49 -8.40 6.82
C GLU A 82 10.04 -8.17 8.27
N ALA A 83 9.14 -7.22 8.47
CA ALA A 83 8.59 -6.82 9.76
C ALA A 83 7.62 -7.86 10.33
N ASP A 84 7.58 -7.98 11.66
CA ASP A 84 6.54 -8.77 12.33
C ASP A 84 5.16 -8.15 12.07
N LEU A 85 5.10 -6.82 12.07
CA LEU A 85 3.95 -6.04 11.62
C LEU A 85 4.41 -4.69 11.09
N VAL A 86 3.79 -4.19 10.02
CA VAL A 86 3.95 -2.77 9.63
C VAL A 86 2.62 -2.14 9.28
N ALA A 87 2.40 -0.92 9.76
CA ALA A 87 1.28 -0.06 9.36
C ALA A 87 1.80 1.11 8.52
N PHE A 88 1.42 1.13 7.25
CA PHE A 88 1.74 2.21 6.32
C PHE A 88 0.63 3.25 6.26
N LEU A 89 0.97 4.53 6.44
CA LEU A 89 0.10 5.66 6.08
C LEU A 89 0.46 6.12 4.67
N ILE A 90 -0.38 5.81 3.68
CA ILE A 90 -0.08 6.09 2.27
C ILE A 90 -1.30 6.64 1.52
N PRO A 91 -1.10 7.33 0.39
CA PRO A 91 -2.20 7.74 -0.49
C PRO A 91 -3.05 6.55 -0.93
N HIS A 92 -4.37 6.64 -0.77
CA HIS A 92 -5.28 5.58 -1.18
C HIS A 92 -5.54 5.68 -2.69
N ARG A 93 -4.84 4.84 -3.47
CA ARG A 93 -4.91 4.83 -4.93
C ARG A 93 -5.37 3.47 -5.46
N ALA A 94 -6.55 3.04 -5.00
CA ALA A 94 -7.14 1.73 -5.29
C ALA A 94 -7.12 1.29 -6.77
N ASN A 95 -7.14 2.25 -7.70
CA ASN A 95 -7.27 2.01 -9.14
C ASN A 95 -5.92 1.97 -9.89
N THR A 96 -4.79 1.99 -9.19
CA THR A 96 -3.45 2.03 -9.81
C THR A 96 -2.78 0.67 -9.83
N SER A 97 -1.86 0.45 -10.78
CA SER A 97 -1.08 -0.79 -10.88
C SER A 97 -0.26 -1.06 -9.63
N TYR A 98 0.35 -0.03 -9.02
CA TYR A 98 1.11 -0.22 -7.78
C TYR A 98 0.21 -0.72 -6.65
N TRP A 99 -1.00 -0.18 -6.51
CA TRP A 99 -1.91 -0.59 -5.45
C TRP A 99 -2.38 -2.03 -5.66
N LEU A 100 -2.74 -2.37 -6.91
CA LEU A 100 -3.10 -3.73 -7.28
C LEU A 100 -1.97 -4.72 -6.94
N ARG A 101 -0.73 -4.38 -7.32
CA ARG A 101 0.46 -5.24 -7.15
C ARG A 101 0.94 -5.37 -5.70
N HIS A 102 1.04 -4.25 -4.98
CA HIS A 102 1.70 -4.24 -3.68
C HIS A 102 0.73 -4.38 -2.51
N ILE A 103 -0.56 -4.08 -2.71
CA ILE A 103 -1.58 -4.10 -1.66
C ILE A 103 -2.59 -5.23 -1.92
N TYR A 104 -3.36 -5.18 -3.01
CA TYR A 104 -4.45 -6.14 -3.23
C TYR A 104 -3.97 -7.57 -3.50
N SER A 105 -2.94 -7.76 -4.33
CA SER A 105 -2.42 -9.09 -4.65
C SER A 105 -1.35 -9.59 -3.66
N ASN A 106 -0.82 -8.74 -2.79
CA ASN A 106 0.27 -9.10 -1.88
C ASN A 106 -0.25 -9.89 -0.68
N ASN A 107 0.10 -11.17 -0.57
CA ASN A 107 -0.34 -12.10 0.48
C ASN A 107 -0.03 -11.68 1.93
N HIS A 108 0.87 -10.72 2.14
CA HIS A 108 1.20 -10.21 3.47
C HIS A 108 0.33 -9.03 3.90
N CYS A 109 -0.43 -8.42 2.99
CA CYS A 109 -1.40 -7.37 3.33
C CYS A 109 -2.61 -8.01 4.04
N HIS A 110 -2.88 -7.59 5.27
CA HIS A 110 -3.96 -8.12 6.11
C HIS A 110 -5.13 -7.16 6.24
N GLU A 111 -4.86 -5.86 6.25
CA GLU A 111 -5.89 -4.86 6.56
C GLU A 111 -5.70 -3.58 5.76
N ILE A 112 -6.82 -3.00 5.31
CA ILE A 112 -6.87 -1.68 4.69
C ILE A 112 -7.92 -0.85 5.44
N ARG A 113 -7.47 0.21 6.10
CA ARG A 113 -8.32 1.24 6.69
C ARG A 113 -8.37 2.44 5.77
N ILE A 114 -9.44 2.58 5.02
CA ILE A 114 -9.68 3.73 4.15
C ILE A 114 -10.00 4.93 5.04
N LEU A 115 -9.24 6.03 4.91
CA LEU A 115 -9.45 7.20 5.74
C LEU A 115 -10.50 8.11 5.09
N HIS A 116 -11.67 8.19 5.72
CA HIS A 116 -12.73 9.10 5.34
C HIS A 116 -12.34 10.53 5.70
N ARG A 117 -12.46 11.40 4.69
CA ARG A 117 -11.86 12.75 4.61
C ARG A 117 -10.34 12.66 4.43
N ALA A 118 -9.78 13.65 3.75
CA ALA A 118 -8.34 13.73 3.57
C ALA A 118 -7.62 13.99 4.90
N VAL A 119 -6.45 13.38 5.09
CA VAL A 119 -5.65 13.52 6.31
C VAL A 119 -5.08 14.94 6.39
N LYS A 120 -5.07 15.51 7.60
CA LYS A 120 -4.54 16.86 7.87
C LYS A 120 -3.07 16.77 8.30
N TYR A 121 -2.18 16.42 7.38
CA TYR A 121 -0.74 16.26 7.65
C TYR A 121 -0.09 17.53 8.18
N LEU A 122 0.86 17.38 9.10
CA LEU A 122 1.61 18.50 9.67
C LEU A 122 2.72 18.94 8.69
N PRO A 123 2.96 20.25 8.53
CA PRO A 123 4.03 20.75 7.65
C PRO A 123 5.40 20.22 8.11
N PRO A 124 6.42 20.19 7.24
CA PRO A 124 7.77 19.78 7.63
C PRO A 124 8.31 20.56 8.83
N ALA A 125 9.26 19.98 9.56
CA ALA A 125 9.91 20.64 10.69
C ALA A 125 10.47 22.02 10.26
N GLY A 126 10.29 23.04 11.11
CA GLY A 126 10.72 24.41 10.81
C GLY A 126 9.82 25.20 9.84
N HIS A 127 8.72 24.63 9.35
CA HIS A 127 7.76 25.35 8.50
C HIS A 127 6.43 25.64 9.22
N ASN A 128 6.12 26.92 9.43
CA ASN A 128 4.85 27.37 10.00
C ASN A 128 3.81 27.66 8.91
N ARG A 129 3.43 26.62 8.15
CA ARG A 129 2.32 26.71 7.19
C ARG A 129 1.01 26.28 7.84
N LEU A 130 -0.09 26.92 7.44
CA LEU A 130 -1.43 26.50 7.81
C LEU A 130 -1.63 25.03 7.39
N THR A 131 -2.03 24.21 8.36
CA THR A 131 -2.31 22.81 8.12
C THR A 131 -3.67 22.70 7.41
N ILE A 132 -3.65 22.30 6.14
CA ILE A 132 -4.86 21.99 5.35
C ILE A 132 -4.96 20.47 5.14
N ARG A 133 -6.15 19.97 4.79
CA ARG A 133 -6.32 18.55 4.44
C ARG A 133 -5.59 18.25 3.14
N SER A 134 -5.02 17.04 3.01
CA SER A 134 -4.34 16.61 1.80
C SER A 134 -5.26 16.69 0.58
N PRO A 135 -4.74 16.99 -0.62
CA PRO A 135 -5.54 16.99 -1.85
C PRO A 135 -5.84 15.56 -2.36
N PHE A 136 -5.46 14.53 -1.61
CA PHE A 136 -5.63 13.12 -1.97
C PHE A 136 -6.19 12.31 -0.79
N PRO A 137 -6.97 11.24 -1.07
CA PRO A 137 -7.39 10.29 -0.05
C PRO A 137 -6.19 9.49 0.45
N SER A 138 -6.24 9.03 1.70
CA SER A 138 -5.19 8.22 2.33
C SER A 138 -5.78 6.95 2.93
N ALA A 139 -4.93 5.96 3.19
CA ALA A 139 -5.29 4.73 3.86
C ALA A 139 -4.17 4.34 4.83
N VAL A 140 -4.56 3.65 5.91
CA VAL A 140 -3.62 2.83 6.68
C VAL A 140 -3.66 1.41 6.13
N VAL A 141 -2.53 0.88 5.71
CA VAL A 141 -2.42 -0.50 5.22
C VAL A 141 -1.53 -1.29 6.17
N VAL A 142 -2.03 -2.41 6.67
CA VAL A 142 -1.32 -3.25 7.64
C VAL A 142 -0.84 -4.53 6.99
N PHE A 143 0.44 -4.81 7.14
CA PHE A 143 1.09 -6.04 6.72
C PHE A 143 1.59 -6.83 7.94
N LYS A 144 1.70 -8.14 7.77
CA LYS A 144 2.29 -9.05 8.76
C LYS A 144 3.28 -9.98 8.08
N LYS A 145 4.21 -10.51 8.86
CA LYS A 145 5.20 -11.47 8.40
C LYS A 145 4.56 -12.75 7.85
N GLU A 146 3.57 -13.31 8.53
CA GLU A 146 2.85 -14.48 8.02
C GLU A 146 2.00 -14.12 6.80
N PRO A 147 1.88 -15.00 5.78
CA PRO A 147 0.90 -14.83 4.73
C PRO A 147 -0.54 -14.95 5.27
N ARG A 148 -1.45 -14.09 4.78
CA ARG A 148 -2.86 -14.15 5.15
C ARG A 148 -3.50 -15.47 4.69
N LYS A 149 -4.42 -15.98 5.51
CA LYS A 149 -5.25 -17.16 5.18
C LYS A 149 -6.66 -16.80 4.73
N HIS A 150 -7.07 -15.56 4.95
CA HIS A 150 -8.42 -15.05 4.71
C HIS A 150 -8.39 -13.84 3.77
N GLU A 151 -9.54 -13.30 3.42
CA GLU A 151 -9.62 -12.03 2.69
C GLU A 151 -9.07 -10.86 3.51
N ILE A 152 -8.67 -9.79 2.83
CA ILE A 152 -8.18 -8.56 3.47
C ILE A 152 -9.32 -7.94 4.27
N THR A 153 -9.09 -7.65 5.56
CA THR A 153 -10.01 -6.85 6.37
C THR A 153 -10.05 -5.43 5.81
N GLN A 154 -11.24 -4.93 5.55
CA GLN A 154 -11.44 -3.60 4.97
C GLN A 154 -12.45 -2.83 5.79
N MET A 155 -12.12 -1.59 6.12
CA MET A 155 -13.00 -0.69 6.83
C MET A 155 -12.76 0.76 6.42
N VAL A 156 -13.72 1.61 6.75
CA VAL A 156 -13.61 3.05 6.62
C VAL A 156 -13.48 3.65 8.02
N CYS A 157 -12.45 4.45 8.23
CA CYS A 157 -12.17 5.10 9.51
C CYS A 157 -12.19 6.63 9.35
N CYS A 158 -12.47 7.35 10.43
CA CYS A 158 -12.26 8.80 10.46
C CYS A 158 -10.75 9.10 10.32
N ALA A 159 -10.38 9.97 9.37
CA ALA A 159 -8.97 10.33 9.15
C ALA A 159 -8.28 10.98 10.36
N ASP A 160 -9.04 11.68 11.22
CA ASP A 160 -8.47 12.45 12.32
C ASP A 160 -8.27 11.58 13.58
N THR A 161 -9.14 10.58 13.79
CA THR A 161 -9.20 9.80 15.04
C THR A 161 -9.01 8.30 14.85
N LEU A 162 -9.03 7.80 13.62
CA LEU A 162 -9.09 6.36 13.29
C LEU A 162 -10.32 5.61 13.83
N LEU A 163 -11.32 6.31 14.36
CA LEU A 163 -12.58 5.67 14.76
C LEU A 163 -13.20 4.95 13.56
N PRO A 164 -13.50 3.64 13.66
CA PRO A 164 -14.21 2.93 12.61
C PRO A 164 -15.58 3.57 12.37
N LEU A 165 -15.85 3.95 11.14
CA LEU A 165 -17.13 4.51 10.71
C LEU A 165 -18.02 3.42 10.10
N THR A 166 -17.42 2.52 9.32
CA THR A 166 -18.12 1.35 8.79
C THR A 166 -17.13 0.24 8.44
N ILE A 167 -17.58 -1.01 8.56
CA ILE A 167 -16.81 -2.20 8.21
C ILE A 167 -17.28 -2.67 6.83
N ILE A 168 -16.35 -2.82 5.90
CA ILE A 168 -16.62 -3.32 4.53
C ILE A 168 -16.47 -4.83 4.49
N ASN A 169 -15.36 -5.35 5.02
CA ASN A 169 -15.06 -6.77 5.08
C ASN A 169 -14.33 -7.08 6.39
N ARG A 170 -14.73 -8.13 7.10
CA ARG A 170 -14.09 -8.56 8.35
C ARG A 170 -12.87 -9.48 8.15
N GLY A 171 -12.64 -9.98 6.94
CA GLY A 171 -11.49 -10.85 6.65
C GLY A 171 -11.58 -12.23 7.34
N GLY A 172 -12.81 -12.73 7.56
CA GLY A 172 -13.06 -14.01 8.23
C GLY A 172 -13.30 -15.20 7.28
N LEU A 173 -13.47 -14.95 5.99
CA LEU A 173 -13.68 -15.98 4.99
C LEU A 173 -12.37 -16.27 4.26
N ARG A 174 -12.15 -17.54 3.92
CA ARG A 174 -11.05 -17.91 3.03
C ARG A 174 -11.33 -17.29 1.66
N GLY A 175 -10.48 -16.36 1.25
CA GLY A 175 -10.59 -15.75 -0.07
C GLY A 175 -10.39 -16.78 -1.18
N ARG A 176 -10.97 -16.51 -2.35
CA ARG A 176 -10.64 -17.29 -3.54
C ARG A 176 -9.16 -17.12 -3.86
N PRO A 177 -8.43 -18.20 -4.17
CA PRO A 177 -7.01 -18.09 -4.51
C PRO A 177 -6.86 -17.28 -5.81
N THR A 178 -5.94 -16.32 -5.81
CA THR A 178 -5.50 -15.66 -7.04
C THR A 178 -4.71 -16.67 -7.86
N ILE A 179 -5.29 -17.14 -8.97
CA ILE A 179 -4.70 -18.19 -9.81
C ILE A 179 -3.53 -17.65 -10.64
N TYR A 180 -3.66 -16.42 -11.16
CA TYR A 180 -2.63 -15.75 -11.93
C TYR A 180 -2.35 -14.37 -11.35
N PRO A 181 -1.08 -13.95 -11.27
CA PRO A 181 -0.73 -12.58 -10.93
C PRO A 181 -1.44 -11.58 -11.87
N PRO A 182 -1.86 -10.40 -11.37
CA PRO A 182 -2.47 -9.37 -12.22
C PRO A 182 -1.64 -9.02 -13.46
N GLU A 183 -0.31 -9.03 -13.34
CA GLU A 183 0.62 -8.71 -14.42
C GLU A 183 0.55 -9.73 -15.58
N THR A 184 0.31 -10.99 -15.25
CA THR A 184 0.13 -12.06 -16.24
C THR A 184 -1.14 -11.81 -17.06
N LEU A 185 -2.24 -11.44 -16.39
CA LEU A 185 -3.51 -11.14 -17.08
C LEU A 185 -3.44 -9.85 -17.89
N ASP A 186 -2.79 -8.80 -17.37
CA ASP A 186 -2.55 -7.56 -18.11
C ASP A 186 -1.69 -7.81 -19.35
N SER A 187 -0.67 -8.66 -19.24
CA SER A 187 0.18 -9.05 -20.38
C SER A 187 -0.62 -9.84 -21.42
N PHE A 188 -1.52 -10.73 -20.97
CA PHE A 188 -2.43 -11.44 -21.86
C PHE A 188 -3.28 -10.45 -22.68
N ILE A 189 -3.92 -9.49 -22.01
CA ILE A 189 -4.78 -8.48 -22.67
C ILE A 189 -3.97 -7.68 -23.70
N LYS A 190 -2.75 -7.26 -23.35
CA LYS A 190 -1.87 -6.51 -24.26
C LYS A 190 -1.51 -7.32 -25.51
N LEU A 191 -1.05 -8.56 -25.33
CA LEU A 191 -0.67 -9.43 -26.45
C LEU A 191 -1.88 -9.78 -27.34
N TYR A 192 -3.05 -9.99 -26.74
CA TYR A 192 -4.29 -10.25 -27.47
C TYR A 192 -4.69 -9.05 -28.34
N ARG A 193 -4.64 -7.83 -27.79
CA ARG A 193 -4.91 -6.58 -28.52
C ARG A 193 -3.91 -6.32 -29.65
N GLN A 194 -2.69 -6.86 -29.55
CA GLN A 194 -1.69 -6.82 -30.63
C GLN A 194 -1.95 -7.88 -31.73
N GLY A 195 -3.06 -8.63 -31.66
CA GLY A 195 -3.42 -9.64 -32.64
C GLY A 195 -2.55 -10.90 -32.58
N LYS A 196 -1.82 -11.14 -31.47
CA LYS A 196 -1.00 -12.34 -31.33
C LYS A 196 -1.90 -13.59 -31.25
N PRO A 197 -1.53 -14.71 -31.91
CA PRO A 197 -2.30 -15.96 -31.81
C PRO A 197 -2.41 -16.44 -30.37
N ILE A 198 -3.59 -16.92 -29.95
CA ILE A 198 -3.85 -17.35 -28.56
C ILE A 198 -2.84 -18.40 -28.07
N LYS A 199 -2.43 -19.33 -28.95
CA LYS A 199 -1.41 -20.33 -28.63
C LYS A 199 -0.06 -19.70 -28.28
N CYS A 200 0.38 -18.70 -29.04
CA CYS A 200 1.61 -17.96 -28.78
C CYS A 200 1.54 -17.21 -27.44
N ILE A 201 0.38 -16.60 -27.12
CA ILE A 201 0.17 -15.93 -25.83
C ILE A 201 0.22 -16.94 -24.67
N ALA A 202 -0.45 -18.09 -24.83
CA ALA A 202 -0.49 -19.15 -23.83
C ALA A 202 0.91 -19.67 -23.50
N ASP A 203 1.71 -19.94 -24.53
CA ASP A 203 3.10 -20.41 -24.38
C ASP A 203 3.97 -19.33 -23.71
N ALA A 204 3.87 -18.07 -24.15
CA ALA A 204 4.64 -16.96 -23.60
C ALA A 204 4.36 -16.71 -22.11
N LEU A 205 3.10 -16.84 -21.69
CA LEU A 205 2.67 -16.59 -20.31
C LEU A 205 2.62 -17.85 -19.45
N ARG A 206 3.02 -19.01 -20.00
CA ARG A 206 2.93 -20.34 -19.36
C ARG A 206 1.53 -20.63 -18.82
N MET A 207 0.51 -20.22 -19.57
CA MET A 207 -0.90 -20.41 -19.21
C MET A 207 -1.46 -21.63 -19.95
N PRO A 208 -2.27 -22.48 -19.29
CA PRO A 208 -2.95 -23.57 -19.97
C PRO A 208 -3.78 -23.06 -21.14
N LEU A 209 -3.66 -23.70 -22.30
CA LEU A 209 -4.32 -23.26 -23.54
C LEU A 209 -5.84 -23.13 -23.37
N SER A 210 -6.47 -24.05 -22.64
CA SER A 210 -7.90 -24.00 -22.29
C SER A 210 -8.30 -22.76 -21.47
N THR A 211 -7.40 -22.28 -20.60
CA THR A 211 -7.62 -21.03 -19.85
C THR A 211 -7.44 -19.82 -20.75
N SER A 212 -6.41 -19.82 -21.60
CA SER A 212 -6.15 -18.76 -22.57
C SER A 212 -7.34 -18.53 -23.51
N TYR A 213 -7.94 -19.61 -24.04
CA TYR A 213 -9.15 -19.50 -24.86
C TYR A 213 -10.35 -18.92 -24.07
N ARG A 214 -10.58 -19.35 -22.83
CA ARG A 214 -11.65 -18.79 -21.98
C ARG A 214 -11.46 -17.30 -21.69
N ILE A 215 -10.22 -16.85 -21.53
CA ILE A 215 -9.91 -15.42 -21.36
C ILE A 215 -10.17 -14.67 -22.67
N ALA A 216 -9.66 -15.17 -23.80
CA ALA A 216 -9.85 -14.56 -25.11
C ALA A 216 -11.33 -14.38 -25.47
N GLN A 217 -12.20 -15.35 -25.14
CA GLN A 217 -13.65 -15.26 -25.33
C GLN A 217 -14.31 -14.09 -24.59
N ARG A 218 -13.70 -13.58 -23.52
CA ARG A 218 -14.19 -12.38 -22.80
C ARG A 218 -13.65 -11.07 -23.39
N LEU A 219 -12.65 -11.16 -24.26
CA LEU A 219 -11.96 -10.02 -24.87
C LEU A 219 -12.37 -9.77 -26.32
N SER A 220 -12.98 -10.77 -26.97
CA SER A 220 -13.70 -10.68 -28.25
C SER A 220 -15.06 -10.03 -28.06
#